data_AF-A0A8T5FXX4-F1
#
_entry.id   AF-A0A8T5FXX4-F1
#
_cell.length_a   1.000
_cell.length_b   1.000
_cell.length_c   1.000
_cell.angle_alpha   90.00
_cell.angle_beta   90.00
_cell.angle_gamma   90.00
#
_symmetry.space_group_name_H-M   'P 1'
#
loop_
_entity.id
_entity.type
_entity.pdbx_description
1 polymer ?
#
loop_
_entity_poly.entity_id
_entity_poly.type
_entity_poly.pdbx_seq_one_letter_code
_entity_poly.pdbx_strand_id
1 'polypeptide(L)'
;MAINIIKNKKGQESVEVWMWIIAGMVIGAIIFGSGYTMLAKWIRGNEVKLAQENYSLLRSSVVNVCALGFQRQEVKRFIFPTIVNNISVQNKSTEETGSGNLLCISIENEGEFCDKINEDPYNCHNTINMKTIDFKSEKNLFGVIQKALGKSSAKKFKFTISKENREELDIQWNEEYIE
;
A
#
# COMPACT_ATOMS: atom_id res chain seq x y z
N MET A 1 28.25 -60.15 -48.39
CA MET A 1 28.86 -58.91 -47.86
C MET A 1 27.74 -58.06 -47.27
N ALA A 2 27.40 -58.27 -46.00
CA ALA A 2 26.29 -57.60 -45.35
C ALA A 2 26.81 -56.36 -44.62
N ILE A 3 26.46 -55.17 -45.11
CA ILE A 3 26.85 -53.90 -44.51
C ILE A 3 25.98 -53.68 -43.28
N ASN A 4 26.65 -53.61 -42.13
CA ASN A 4 26.08 -53.31 -40.82
C ASN A 4 25.35 -51.96 -40.83
N ILE A 5 24.01 -51.99 -40.82
CA ILE A 5 23.18 -50.83 -40.48
C ILE A 5 22.82 -50.93 -39.00
N ILE A 6 23.78 -50.65 -38.13
CA ILE A 6 23.52 -50.42 -36.70
C ILE A 6 24.29 -49.17 -36.28
N LYS A 7 23.81 -48.00 -36.69
CA LYS A 7 24.21 -46.71 -36.12
C LYS A 7 23.12 -45.69 -36.43
N ASN A 8 22.07 -45.65 -35.58
CA ASN A 8 21.31 -44.41 -35.36
C ASN A 8 20.26 -44.41 -34.24
N LYS A 9 20.07 -45.48 -33.45
CA LYS A 9 19.06 -45.42 -32.37
C LYS A 9 19.45 -44.58 -31.14
N LYS A 10 20.73 -44.54 -30.76
CA LYS A 10 21.18 -43.81 -29.56
C LYS A 10 21.11 -42.28 -29.68
N GLY A 11 21.12 -41.72 -30.89
CA GLY A 11 21.05 -40.27 -31.10
C GLY A 11 19.63 -39.71 -30.98
N GLN A 12 18.62 -40.48 -31.42
CA GLN A 12 17.22 -40.06 -31.37
C GLN A 12 16.65 -40.01 -29.95
N GLU A 13 16.98 -41.00 -29.11
CA GLU A 13 16.51 -41.06 -27.71
C GLU A 13 17.04 -39.89 -26.87
N SER A 14 18.26 -39.39 -27.15
CA SER A 14 18.84 -38.24 -26.45
C SER A 14 18.12 -36.92 -26.78
N VAL A 15 17.77 -36.72 -28.06
CA VAL A 15 17.06 -35.50 -28.50
C VAL A 15 15.66 -35.43 -27.92
N GLU A 16 14.96 -36.57 -27.83
CA GLU A 16 13.62 -36.64 -27.27
C GLU A 16 13.62 -36.29 -25.76
N VAL A 17 14.57 -36.82 -24.99
CA VAL A 17 14.70 -36.50 -23.55
C VAL A 17 14.98 -35.02 -23.32
N TRP A 18 15.88 -34.41 -24.09
CA TRP A 18 16.16 -32.97 -23.98
C TRP A 18 14.96 -32.10 -24.39
N MET A 19 14.17 -32.54 -25.38
CA MET A 19 12.95 -31.85 -25.78
C MET A 19 11.92 -31.83 -24.65
N TRP A 20 11.72 -32.94 -23.93
CA TRP A 20 10.84 -32.99 -22.75
C TRP A 20 11.35 -32.14 -21.59
N ILE A 21 12.66 -32.09 -21.35
CA ILE A 21 13.26 -31.24 -20.32
C ILE A 21 13.03 -29.75 -20.64
N ILE A 22 13.27 -29.33 -21.88
CA ILE A 22 13.08 -27.94 -22.31
C ILE A 22 11.58 -27.58 -22.27
N ALA A 23 10.71 -28.46 -22.79
CA ALA A 23 9.27 -28.26 -22.72
C ALA A 23 8.77 -28.14 -21.27
N GLY A 24 9.27 -28.99 -20.36
CA GLY A 24 8.99 -28.92 -18.93
C GLY A 24 9.46 -27.61 -18.29
N MET A 25 10.64 -27.11 -18.67
CA MET A 25 11.15 -25.81 -18.21
C MET A 25 10.28 -24.65 -18.71
N VAL A 26 9.88 -24.66 -19.97
CA VAL A 26 9.02 -23.60 -20.56
C VAL A 26 7.64 -23.60 -19.90
N ILE A 27 7.01 -24.76 -19.76
CA ILE A 27 5.71 -24.90 -19.10
C ILE A 27 5.82 -24.48 -17.63
N GLY A 28 6.87 -24.92 -16.93
CA GLY A 28 7.16 -24.50 -15.56
C GLY A 28 7.27 -22.98 -15.45
N ALA A 29 8.08 -22.34 -16.30
CA ALA A 29 8.26 -20.89 -16.29
C ALA A 29 6.94 -20.13 -16.52
N ILE A 30 6.07 -20.63 -17.40
CA ILE A 30 4.75 -20.02 -17.65
C ILE A 30 3.84 -20.16 -16.43
N ILE A 31 3.77 -21.35 -15.81
CA ILE A 31 2.94 -21.59 -14.62
C ILE A 31 3.43 -20.77 -13.42
N PHE A 32 4.75 -20.77 -13.17
CA PHE A 32 5.33 -19.97 -12.10
C PHE A 32 5.18 -18.47 -12.35
N GLY A 33 5.40 -18.01 -13.58
CA GLY A 33 5.22 -16.61 -13.96
C GLY A 33 3.77 -16.15 -13.79
N SER A 34 2.82 -16.89 -14.35
CA SER A 34 1.39 -16.56 -14.23
C SER A 34 0.89 -16.65 -12.79
N GLY A 35 1.25 -17.69 -12.05
CA GLY A 35 0.93 -17.85 -10.63
C GLY A 35 1.48 -16.69 -9.78
N TYR A 36 2.73 -16.27 -10.04
CA TYR A 36 3.33 -15.12 -9.36
C TYR A 36 2.57 -13.82 -9.65
N THR A 37 2.20 -13.56 -10.91
CA THR A 37 1.44 -12.34 -11.25
C THR A 37 0.07 -12.30 -10.57
N MET A 38 -0.59 -13.45 -10.43
CA MET A 38 -1.90 -13.54 -9.78
C MET A 38 -1.79 -13.34 -8.27
N LEU A 39 -0.80 -13.96 -7.63
CA LEU A 39 -0.52 -13.78 -6.20
C LEU A 39 -0.16 -12.33 -5.89
N ALA A 40 0.70 -11.71 -6.70
CA ALA A 40 1.09 -10.31 -6.54
C ALA A 40 -0.12 -9.36 -6.65
N LYS A 41 -1.02 -9.60 -7.62
CA LYS A 41 -2.26 -8.83 -7.75
C LYS A 41 -3.19 -9.01 -6.55
N TRP A 42 -3.31 -10.23 -6.04
CA TRP A 42 -4.16 -10.53 -4.88
C TRP A 42 -3.64 -9.86 -3.60
N ILE A 43 -2.34 -10.01 -3.29
CA ILE A 43 -1.70 -9.34 -2.14
C ILE A 43 -1.90 -7.83 -2.22
N ARG A 44 -1.64 -7.26 -3.39
CA ARG A 44 -1.81 -5.82 -3.63
C ARG A 44 -3.26 -5.37 -3.41
N GLY A 45 -4.24 -6.11 -3.94
CA GLY A 45 -5.65 -5.79 -3.72
C GLY A 45 -6.03 -5.78 -2.25
N ASN A 46 -5.44 -6.67 -1.45
CA ASN A 46 -5.65 -6.71 -0.01
C ASN A 46 -4.98 -5.52 0.71
N GLU A 47 -3.75 -5.16 0.31
CA GLU A 47 -3.06 -3.98 0.85
C GLU A 47 -3.84 -2.69 0.55
N VAL A 48 -4.39 -2.54 -0.66
CA VAL A 48 -5.20 -1.35 -1.03
C VAL A 48 -6.43 -1.25 -0.15
N LYS A 49 -7.15 -2.36 0.07
CA LYS A 49 -8.30 -2.41 0.97
C LYS A 49 -7.91 -2.03 2.40
N LEU A 50 -6.84 -2.62 2.92
CA LEU A 50 -6.34 -2.31 4.26
C LEU A 50 -5.96 -0.83 4.41
N ALA A 51 -5.32 -0.23 3.40
CA ALA A 51 -5.00 1.19 3.39
C ALA A 51 -6.26 2.06 3.43
N GLN A 52 -7.26 1.74 2.59
CA GLN A 52 -8.53 2.46 2.54
C GLN A 52 -9.34 2.33 3.85
N GLU A 53 -9.36 1.14 4.46
CA GLU A 53 -10.02 0.90 5.75
C GLU A 53 -9.37 1.73 6.86
N ASN A 54 -8.04 1.66 7.02
CA ASN A 54 -7.32 2.45 8.03
C ASN A 54 -7.48 3.96 7.78
N TYR A 55 -7.46 4.38 6.53
CA TYR A 55 -7.69 5.77 6.15
C TYR A 55 -9.11 6.23 6.50
N SER A 56 -10.13 5.41 6.23
CA SER A 56 -11.53 5.72 6.58
C SER A 56 -11.72 5.84 8.10
N LEU A 57 -11.03 5.01 8.89
CA LEU A 57 -11.06 5.07 10.35
C LEU A 57 -10.32 6.32 10.87
N LEU A 58 -9.19 6.68 10.27
CA LEU A 58 -8.50 7.93 10.58
C LEU A 58 -9.42 9.13 10.31
N ARG A 59 -10.03 9.19 9.12
CA ARG A 59 -11.01 10.23 8.76
C ARG A 59 -12.15 10.29 9.77
N SER A 60 -12.77 9.16 10.08
CA SER A 60 -13.88 9.10 11.05
C SER A 60 -13.45 9.63 12.43
N SER A 61 -12.23 9.33 12.86
CA SER A 61 -11.70 9.81 14.14
C SER A 61 -11.46 11.33 14.11
N VAL A 62 -10.93 11.87 13.01
CA VAL A 62 -10.77 13.32 12.83
C VAL A 62 -12.11 14.04 12.84
N VAL A 63 -13.09 13.54 12.08
CA VAL A 63 -14.46 14.07 12.04
C VAL A 63 -15.10 14.03 13.42
N ASN A 64 -14.93 12.92 14.16
CA ASN A 64 -15.47 12.73 15.49
C ASN A 64 -14.88 13.74 16.49
N VAL A 65 -13.57 13.92 16.52
CA VAL A 65 -12.92 14.95 17.35
C VAL A 65 -13.39 16.35 16.97
N CYS A 66 -13.60 16.60 15.68
CA CYS A 66 -14.09 17.90 15.25
C CYS A 66 -15.53 18.18 15.72
N ALA A 67 -16.41 17.18 15.63
CA ALA A 67 -17.83 17.28 15.98
C ALA A 67 -18.10 17.28 17.49
N LEU A 68 -17.29 16.57 18.29
CA LEU A 68 -17.50 16.41 19.74
C LEU A 68 -17.10 17.61 20.61
N GLY A 69 -16.56 18.69 20.02
CA GLY A 69 -16.31 19.97 20.70
C GLY A 69 -14.93 20.14 21.35
N PHE A 70 -14.71 21.33 21.94
CA PHE A 70 -13.42 21.83 22.46
C PHE A 70 -12.74 20.93 23.49
N GLN A 71 -11.40 20.94 23.50
CA GLN A 71 -10.55 20.17 24.43
C GLN A 71 -10.70 18.65 24.34
N ARG A 72 -11.23 18.14 23.22
CA ARG A 72 -11.19 16.72 22.89
C ARG A 72 -9.84 16.37 22.28
N GLN A 73 -9.26 15.30 22.80
CA GLN A 73 -8.08 14.66 22.25
C GLN A 73 -8.40 13.17 22.05
N GLU A 74 -8.13 12.66 20.86
CA GLU A 74 -8.24 11.23 20.56
C GLU A 74 -6.88 10.70 20.11
N VAL A 75 -6.47 9.58 20.70
CA VAL A 75 -5.20 8.92 20.36
C VAL A 75 -5.52 7.56 19.79
N LYS A 76 -5.21 7.35 18.51
CA LYS A 76 -5.45 6.10 17.79
C LYS A 76 -4.22 5.63 17.06
N ARG A 77 -4.16 4.32 16.84
CA ARG A 77 -3.06 3.66 16.13
C ARG A 77 -3.59 3.09 14.84
N PHE A 78 -2.88 3.34 13.76
CA PHE A 78 -3.20 2.85 12.42
C PHE A 78 -1.99 2.17 11.82
N ILE A 79 -2.24 1.15 11.01
CA ILE A 79 -1.20 0.41 10.30
C ILE A 79 -1.40 0.68 8.82
N PHE A 80 -0.42 1.32 8.19
CA PHE A 80 -0.45 1.62 6.77
C PHE A 80 0.52 0.71 6.03
N PRO A 81 0.06 0.01 4.98
CA PRO A 81 0.91 -0.84 4.17
C PRO A 81 1.89 0.00 3.32
N THR A 82 2.96 -0.63 2.86
CA THR A 82 4.03 0.00 2.06
C THR A 82 3.58 0.62 0.74
N ILE A 83 2.39 0.27 0.25
CA ILE A 83 1.81 0.86 -0.97
C ILE A 83 1.35 2.30 -0.76
N VAL A 84 1.21 2.76 0.49
CA VAL A 84 0.89 4.16 0.77
C VAL A 84 2.15 4.98 0.54
N ASN A 85 2.07 5.98 -0.33
CA ASN A 85 3.19 6.88 -0.64
C ASN A 85 3.25 8.02 0.37
N ASN A 86 2.11 8.66 0.62
CA ASN A 86 2.00 9.76 1.56
C ASN A 86 0.59 9.86 2.16
N ILE A 87 0.52 10.51 3.32
CA ILE A 87 -0.73 10.99 3.91
C ILE A 87 -0.51 12.46 4.20
N SER A 88 -1.37 13.32 3.67
CA SER A 88 -1.24 14.77 3.79
C SER A 88 -2.58 15.42 4.04
N VAL A 89 -2.54 16.65 4.56
CA VAL A 89 -3.69 17.55 4.55
C VAL A 89 -3.43 18.62 3.51
N GLN A 90 -4.41 18.89 2.66
CA GLN A 90 -4.31 19.84 1.57
C GLN A 90 -5.42 20.89 1.65
N ASN A 91 -5.08 22.10 1.21
CA ASN A 91 -6.06 23.14 0.96
C ASN A 91 -6.46 23.16 -0.52
N LYS A 92 -7.76 22.97 -0.79
CA LYS A 92 -8.30 22.98 -2.16
C LYS A 92 -8.06 24.31 -2.90
N SER A 93 -7.93 25.41 -2.16
CA SER A 93 -7.83 26.75 -2.73
C SER A 93 -6.40 27.21 -2.95
N THR A 94 -5.44 26.75 -2.14
CA THR A 94 -4.03 27.21 -2.19
C THR A 94 -3.05 26.14 -2.64
N GLU A 95 -3.49 24.89 -2.81
CA GLU A 95 -2.62 23.71 -3.08
C GLU A 95 -1.53 23.50 -2.02
N GLU A 96 -1.61 24.21 -0.89
CA GLU A 96 -0.65 24.07 0.20
C GLU A 96 -0.87 22.74 0.93
N THR A 97 0.23 22.00 1.10
CA THR A 97 0.27 20.78 1.90
C THR A 97 0.65 21.14 3.33
N GLY A 98 -0.08 20.62 4.31
CA GLY A 98 0.23 20.76 5.73
C GLY A 98 -0.87 21.46 6.53
N SER A 99 -1.71 22.24 5.86
CA SER A 99 -2.84 22.95 6.45
C SER A 99 -3.98 23.01 5.43
N GLY A 100 -5.21 22.68 5.82
CA GLY A 100 -6.35 22.71 4.92
C GLY A 100 -7.56 21.92 5.40
N ASN A 101 -8.46 21.63 4.46
CA ASN A 101 -9.77 21.03 4.75
C ASN A 101 -9.96 19.66 4.09
N LEU A 102 -8.96 19.22 3.33
CA LEU A 102 -8.91 17.92 2.67
C LEU A 102 -7.88 17.07 3.40
N LEU A 103 -8.30 15.91 3.89
CA LEU A 103 -7.36 14.85 4.22
C LEU A 103 -7.14 14.03 2.95
N CYS A 104 -5.91 13.68 2.64
CA CYS A 104 -5.54 12.97 1.42
C CYS A 104 -4.61 11.79 1.73
N ILE A 105 -4.79 10.70 1.01
CA ILE A 105 -3.89 9.55 1.00
C ILE A 105 -3.49 9.22 -0.45
N SER A 106 -2.18 9.14 -0.71
CA SER A 106 -1.64 8.70 -2.00
C SER A 106 -1.26 7.23 -1.93
N ILE A 107 -1.79 6.43 -2.86
CA ILE A 107 -1.53 4.99 -2.97
C ILE A 107 -0.85 4.69 -4.31
N GLU A 108 0.21 3.89 -4.29
CA GLU A 108 1.03 3.58 -5.45
C GLU A 108 0.20 2.97 -6.61
N ASN A 109 0.18 3.66 -7.75
CA ASN A 109 -0.59 3.35 -8.96
C ASN A 109 -2.13 3.24 -8.82
N GLU A 110 -2.71 3.62 -7.68
CA GLU A 110 -4.16 3.84 -7.54
C GLU A 110 -4.49 5.34 -7.60
N GLY A 111 -3.51 6.21 -7.32
CA GLY A 111 -3.66 7.66 -7.33
C GLY A 111 -3.81 8.24 -5.92
N GLU A 112 -4.35 9.45 -5.85
CA GLU A 112 -4.59 10.16 -4.60
C GLU A 112 -6.09 10.20 -4.29
N PHE A 113 -6.44 9.81 -3.05
CA PHE A 113 -7.80 9.87 -2.54
C PHE A 113 -7.89 10.99 -1.50
N CYS A 114 -8.66 12.02 -1.79
CA CYS A 114 -8.88 13.15 -0.90
C CYS A 114 -10.33 13.22 -0.43
N ASP A 115 -10.51 13.34 0.87
CA ASP A 115 -11.80 13.48 1.52
C ASP A 115 -11.93 14.85 2.18
N LYS A 116 -13.06 15.51 1.93
CA LYS A 116 -13.43 16.73 2.64
C LYS A 116 -13.92 16.38 4.04
N ILE A 117 -13.36 17.06 5.03
CA ILE A 117 -13.76 16.93 6.43
C ILE A 117 -14.78 18.01 6.81
N ASN A 118 -14.86 19.10 6.03
CA ASN A 118 -15.70 20.27 6.29
C ASN A 118 -17.08 20.27 5.62
N GLU A 119 -17.57 19.14 5.10
CA GLU A 119 -18.93 19.07 4.54
C GLU A 119 -19.94 18.52 5.56
N ASP A 120 -21.14 19.10 5.57
CA ASP A 120 -22.29 18.66 6.37
C ASP A 120 -22.50 17.15 6.26
N PRO A 121 -22.74 16.44 7.39
CA PRO A 121 -23.48 16.90 8.57
C PRO A 121 -22.64 17.27 9.82
N TYR A 122 -21.31 17.38 9.72
CA TYR A 122 -20.45 17.41 10.91
C TYR A 122 -20.12 18.82 11.44
N ASN A 123 -20.55 19.88 10.74
CA ASN A 123 -20.36 21.29 11.12
C ASN A 123 -18.91 21.64 11.53
N CYS A 124 -17.95 20.95 10.90
CA CYS A 124 -16.53 21.16 11.10
C CYS A 124 -16.11 22.25 10.12
N HIS A 125 -15.97 23.49 10.56
CA HIS A 125 -15.44 24.58 9.71
C HIS A 125 -13.95 24.83 9.99
N ASN A 126 -13.31 23.92 10.70
CA ASN A 126 -11.96 24.11 11.21
C ASN A 126 -10.94 23.81 10.12
N THR A 127 -9.87 24.58 10.10
CA THR A 127 -8.68 24.23 9.34
C THR A 127 -7.96 23.11 10.08
N ILE A 128 -7.56 22.08 9.34
CA ILE A 128 -6.81 20.94 9.87
C ILE A 128 -5.34 21.21 9.60
N ASN A 129 -4.52 21.12 10.64
CA ASN A 129 -3.08 21.21 10.57
C ASN A 129 -2.49 19.82 10.78
N MET A 130 -1.70 19.35 9.82
CA MET A 130 -1.05 18.04 9.90
C MET A 130 0.23 18.06 9.07
N LYS A 131 1.36 17.65 9.66
CA LYS A 131 2.58 17.42 8.88
C LYS A 131 2.37 16.24 7.92
N THR A 132 2.81 16.38 6.67
CA THR A 132 2.77 15.29 5.70
C THR A 132 3.59 14.09 6.18
N ILE A 133 3.01 12.90 6.13
CA ILE A 133 3.71 11.65 6.34
C ILE A 133 4.21 11.19 4.98
N ASP A 134 5.53 11.15 4.79
CA ASP A 134 6.16 10.58 3.60
C ASP A 134 6.61 9.15 3.91
N PHE A 135 6.05 8.19 3.19
CA PHE A 135 6.34 6.77 3.38
C PHE A 135 7.47 6.26 2.50
N LYS A 136 8.09 7.13 1.67
CA LYS A 136 9.18 6.84 0.71
C LYS A 136 9.86 5.50 0.98
N SER A 137 9.32 4.46 0.35
CA SER A 137 9.93 3.14 0.38
C SER A 137 11.10 3.19 -0.59
N GLU A 138 12.32 2.99 -0.09
CA GLU A 138 13.43 2.62 -0.97
C GLU A 138 13.01 1.38 -1.75
N LYS A 139 12.92 1.50 -3.07
CA LYS A 139 12.55 0.40 -3.98
C LYS A 139 13.74 -0.55 -4.13
N ASN A 140 14.11 -1.24 -3.06
CA ASN A 140 15.14 -2.27 -3.10
C ASN A 140 14.52 -3.60 -3.55
N LEU A 141 15.23 -4.35 -4.40
CA LEU A 141 14.81 -5.66 -4.93
C LEU A 141 14.42 -6.65 -3.81
N PHE A 142 15.09 -6.56 -2.66
CA PHE A 142 14.78 -7.30 -1.44
C PHE A 142 13.41 -6.95 -0.84
N GLY A 143 12.98 -5.69 -0.95
CA GLY A 143 11.65 -5.25 -0.52
C GLY A 143 10.54 -5.87 -1.37
N VAL A 144 10.78 -6.07 -2.66
CA VAL A 144 9.84 -6.77 -3.57
C VAL A 144 9.70 -8.24 -3.18
N ILE A 145 10.82 -8.90 -2.84
CA ILE A 145 10.83 -10.30 -2.40
C ILE A 145 10.15 -10.45 -1.02
N GLN A 146 10.41 -9.55 -0.07
CA GLN A 146 9.75 -9.56 1.23
C GLN A 146 8.24 -9.31 1.12
N LYS A 147 7.83 -8.41 0.21
CA LYS A 147 6.42 -8.16 -0.12
C LYS A 147 5.73 -9.39 -0.72
N ALA A 148 6.43 -10.14 -1.57
CA ALA A 148 5.93 -11.41 -2.11
C ALA A 148 5.85 -12.53 -1.05
N LEU A 149 6.70 -12.49 -0.02
CA LEU A 149 6.69 -13.42 1.12
C LEU A 149 5.67 -13.05 2.22
N GLY A 150 4.84 -12.03 2.01
CA GLY A 150 3.82 -11.59 2.98
C GLY A 150 4.39 -10.85 4.20
N LYS A 151 5.69 -10.57 4.23
CA LYS A 151 6.30 -9.66 5.21
C LYS A 151 6.15 -8.24 4.68
N SER A 152 4.92 -7.73 4.68
CA SER A 152 4.67 -6.32 4.39
C SER A 152 5.34 -5.51 5.49
N SER A 153 6.31 -4.66 5.16
CA SER A 153 6.88 -3.66 6.07
C SER A 153 5.87 -2.54 6.31
N ALA A 154 4.66 -2.93 6.69
CA ALA A 154 3.61 -2.02 7.08
C ALA A 154 4.14 -1.16 8.22
N LYS A 155 3.92 0.14 8.11
CA LYS A 155 4.35 1.09 9.12
C LYS A 155 3.19 1.37 10.05
N LYS A 156 3.45 1.28 11.35
CA LYS A 156 2.47 1.59 12.38
C LYS A 156 2.68 3.04 12.81
N PHE A 157 1.58 3.77 12.93
CA PHE A 157 1.61 5.17 13.34
C PHE A 157 0.63 5.39 14.48
N LYS A 158 1.07 6.15 15.48
CA LYS A 158 0.24 6.67 16.54
C LYS A 158 -0.16 8.09 16.17
N PHE A 159 -1.45 8.31 15.96
CA PHE A 159 -2.03 9.62 15.70
C PHE A 159 -2.65 10.17 16.97
N THR A 160 -2.34 11.43 17.23
CA THR A 160 -2.93 12.25 18.28
C THR A 160 -3.68 13.37 17.60
N ILE A 161 -5.00 13.34 17.70
CA ILE A 161 -5.92 14.29 17.08
C ILE A 161 -6.48 15.17 18.19
N SER A 162 -6.21 16.48 18.15
CA SER A 162 -6.63 17.42 19.19
C SER A 162 -7.30 18.66 18.60
N LYS A 163 -8.34 19.12 19.29
CA LYS A 163 -9.01 20.40 19.01
C LYS A 163 -8.81 21.34 20.19
N GLU A 164 -7.77 22.16 20.12
CA GLU A 164 -7.43 23.10 21.19
C GLU A 164 -8.35 24.33 21.18
N ASN A 165 -8.72 24.83 19.99
CA ASN A 165 -9.50 26.05 19.80
C ASN A 165 -10.68 25.89 18.83
N ARG A 166 -11.52 26.94 18.73
CA ARG A 166 -12.67 27.07 17.80
C ARG A 166 -12.32 26.82 16.35
N GLU A 167 -11.11 27.17 15.95
CA GLU A 167 -10.79 27.40 14.54
C GLU A 167 -9.87 26.31 13.95
N GLU A 168 -9.13 25.58 14.79
CA GLU A 168 -8.06 24.68 14.32
C GLU A 168 -8.14 23.29 14.96
N LEU A 169 -7.88 22.28 14.14
CA LEU A 169 -7.71 20.90 14.55
C LEU A 169 -6.27 20.48 14.22
N ASP A 170 -5.52 20.06 15.22
CA ASP A 170 -4.13 19.62 15.07
C ASP A 170 -4.05 18.10 15.05
N ILE A 171 -3.30 17.55 14.09
CA ILE A 171 -3.03 16.12 13.96
C ILE A 171 -1.53 15.91 14.03
N GLN A 172 -1.10 15.32 15.14
CA GLN A 172 0.28 14.90 15.35
C GLN A 172 0.40 13.40 15.15
N TRP A 173 1.52 12.95 14.61
CA TRP A 173 1.79 11.53 14.38
C TRP A 173 3.22 11.18 14.77
N ASN A 174 3.40 9.94 15.22
CA ASN A 174 4.70 9.34 15.48
C ASN A 174 4.72 7.92 14.88
N GLU A 175 5.80 7.57 14.19
CA GLU A 175 6.03 6.20 13.71
C GLU A 175 6.32 5.30 14.94
N GLU A 176 5.58 4.21 15.07
CA GLU A 176 5.80 3.16 16.07
C GLU A 176 6.41 1.94 15.36
N TYR A 177 7.39 1.28 15.99
CA TYR A 177 7.93 0.02 15.50
C TYR A 177 6.94 -1.13 15.81
N ILE A 178 6.79 -2.06 14.86
CA ILE A 178 6.07 -3.30 15.09
C ILE A 178 7.05 -4.25 15.80
N GLU A 179 6.82 -4.49 17.10
CA GLU A 179 7.53 -5.52 17.89
C GLU A 179 7.17 -6.94 17.45
#